data_AF-A0A6P0RPR0-F1
#
_entry.id   AF-A0A6P0RPR0-F1
#
_cell.length_a   1.000
_cell.length_b   1.000
_cell.length_c   1.000
_cell.angle_alpha   90.00
_cell.angle_beta   90.00
_cell.angle_gamma   90.00
#
_symmetry.space_group_name_H-M   'P 1'
#
loop_
_entity.id
_entity.type
_entity.pdbx_description
1 polymer ?
#
loop_
_entity_poly.entity_id
_entity_poly.type
_entity_poly.pdbx_seq_one_letter_code
_entity_poly.pdbx_strand_id
1 'polypeptide(L)'
;MHIPEFRVQTRDGRKKDSNGNLITKKGDKYPNIVNGYVLWETVQLADLVQTKKLFPEYKSMHSQVLQDVVQRVQTTMDNLCLA
;
A
#
# COMPACT_ATOMS: atom_id res chain seq x y z
N MET A 1 -4.78 13.50 -14.72
CA MET A 1 -5.23 12.35 -13.92
C MET A 1 -5.18 12.79 -12.46
N HIS A 2 -6.30 12.84 -11.75
CA HIS A 2 -6.35 13.35 -10.38
C HIS A 2 -6.34 12.15 -9.42
N ILE A 3 -5.21 11.90 -8.77
CA ILE A 3 -5.13 10.90 -7.71
C ILE A 3 -5.76 11.52 -6.47
N PRO A 4 -6.80 10.93 -5.87
CA PRO A 4 -7.43 11.49 -4.69
C PRO A 4 -6.43 11.57 -3.53
N GLU A 5 -6.49 12.64 -2.73
CA GLU A 5 -5.56 12.85 -1.60
C GLU A 5 -5.70 11.77 -0.52
N PHE A 6 -6.91 11.25 -0.36
CA PHE A 6 -7.25 10.25 0.64
C PHE A 6 -8.00 9.07 0.01
N ARG A 7 -7.91 7.91 0.65
CA ARG A 7 -8.72 6.74 0.34
C ARG A 7 -9.45 6.25 1.58
N VAL A 8 -10.61 5.64 1.36
CA VAL A 8 -11.42 5.02 2.40
C VAL A 8 -11.28 3.51 2.29
N GLN A 9 -11.06 2.87 3.42
CA GLN A 9 -10.97 1.43 3.53
C GLN A 9 -12.35 0.79 3.31
N THR A 10 -12.52 0.09 2.19
CA THR A 10 -13.83 -0.45 1.78
C THR A 10 -14.11 -1.87 2.30
N ARG A 11 -13.09 -2.56 2.83
CA ARG A 11 -13.17 -3.94 3.38
C ARG A 11 -12.44 -4.08 4.69
N ASP A 12 -12.67 -5.15 5.44
CA ASP A 12 -11.88 -5.39 6.66
C ASP A 12 -10.40 -5.55 6.34
N GLY A 13 -9.54 -5.03 7.22
CA GLY A 13 -8.10 -5.07 7.04
C GLY A 13 -7.60 -6.49 6.90
N ARG A 14 -6.75 -6.73 5.91
CA ARG A 14 -6.01 -7.98 5.77
C ARG A 14 -4.60 -7.91 6.32
N LYS A 15 -4.01 -6.72 6.32
CA LYS A 15 -2.67 -6.47 6.85
C LYS A 15 -2.73 -6.43 8.38
N LYS A 16 -1.86 -7.20 9.02
CA LYS A 16 -1.72 -7.29 10.47
C LYS A 16 -0.36 -6.79 10.90
N ASP A 17 -0.32 -6.16 12.07
CA ASP A 17 0.94 -5.80 12.72
C ASP A 17 1.64 -7.06 13.27
N SER A 18 2.83 -6.87 13.84
CA SER A 18 3.62 -7.93 14.46
C SER A 18 2.90 -8.65 15.61
N ASN A 19 1.87 -8.03 16.18
CA ASN A 19 1.05 -8.56 17.27
C ASN A 19 -0.23 -9.25 16.76
N GLY A 20 -0.44 -9.30 15.44
CA GLY A 20 -1.60 -9.92 14.82
C GLY A 20 -2.85 -9.02 14.76
N ASN A 21 -2.77 -7.76 15.19
CA ASN A 21 -3.87 -6.80 15.11
C ASN A 21 -3.98 -6.23 13.70
N LEU A 22 -5.20 -5.92 13.27
CA LEU A 22 -5.41 -5.32 11.95
C LEU A 22 -4.80 -3.90 11.90
N ILE A 23 -3.94 -3.65 10.91
CA ILE A 23 -3.34 -2.33 10.64
C ILE A 23 -4.39 -1.34 10.12
N THR A 24 -5.41 -1.85 9.43
CA THR A 24 -6.50 -1.04 8.87
C THR A 24 -7.86 -1.67 9.18
N LYS A 25 -8.91 -0.86 9.30
CA LYS A 25 -10.29 -1.31 9.50
C LYS A 25 -11.21 -0.70 8.45
N LYS A 26 -12.31 -1.40 8.15
CA LYS A 26 -13.31 -0.88 7.22
C LYS A 26 -13.83 0.48 7.70
N GLY A 27 -13.86 1.47 6.81
CA GLY A 27 -14.27 2.84 7.09
C GLY A 27 -13.12 3.80 7.39
N ASP A 28 -11.92 3.29 7.70
CA ASP A 28 -10.76 4.16 7.96
C ASP A 28 -10.39 4.99 6.74
N LYS A 29 -9.97 6.24 6.97
CA LYS A 29 -9.43 7.13 5.95
C LYS A 29 -7.93 7.24 6.07
N TYR A 30 -7.23 7.01 4.97
CA TYR A 30 -5.78 7.11 4.89
C TYR A 30 -5.36 8.09 3.80
N PRO A 31 -4.35 8.94 4.06
CA PRO A 31 -3.71 9.70 2.99
C PRO A 31 -3.05 8.72 2.00
N ASN A 32 -3.12 9.05 0.71
CA ASN A 32 -2.42 8.28 -0.32
C ASN A 32 -0.93 8.61 -0.36
N ILE A 33 -0.57 9.85 -0.05
CA ILE A 33 0.80 10.35 -0.04
C ILE A 33 1.04 11.14 1.24
N VAL A 34 2.15 10.87 1.93
CA VAL A 34 2.64 11.63 3.09
C VAL A 34 4.07 12.07 2.78
N ASN A 35 4.32 13.38 2.83
CA ASN A 35 5.64 13.98 2.53
C ASN A 35 6.23 13.55 1.16
N GLY A 36 5.38 13.36 0.15
CA GLY A 36 5.82 12.93 -1.19
C GLY A 36 6.03 11.42 -1.34
N TYR A 37 5.87 10.63 -0.27
CA TYR A 37 5.99 9.18 -0.28
C TYR A 37 4.63 8.49 -0.18
N VAL A 38 4.49 7.37 -0.87
CA VAL A 38 3.30 6.51 -0.76
C VAL A 38 3.33 5.79 0.59
N LEU A 39 2.24 5.86 1.34
CA LEU A 39 2.11 5.19 2.64
C LEU A 39 1.77 3.70 2.45
N TRP A 40 2.79 2.88 2.18
CA TRP A 40 2.64 1.47 1.76
C TRP A 40 2.01 0.55 2.81
N GLU A 41 2.22 0.83 4.09
CA GLU A 41 1.66 0.08 5.21
C GLU A 41 0.14 -0.02 5.12
N THR A 42 -0.49 1.06 4.69
CA THR A 42 -1.94 1.18 4.59
C THR A 42 -2.43 0.85 3.17
N VAL A 43 -1.54 0.74 2.16
CA VAL A 43 -1.91 0.46 0.76
C VAL A 43 -2.55 -0.93 0.65
N GLN A 44 -3.68 -1.00 -0.04
CA GLN A 44 -4.45 -2.21 -0.22
C GLN A 44 -4.35 -2.76 -1.64
N LEU A 45 -4.75 -4.02 -1.80
CA LEU A 45 -4.78 -4.68 -3.11
C LEU A 45 -5.63 -3.91 -4.13
N ALA A 46 -6.75 -3.32 -3.68
CA ALA A 46 -7.63 -2.51 -4.54
C ALA A 46 -6.93 -1.23 -5.03
N ASP A 47 -6.02 -0.67 -4.25
CA ASP A 47 -5.23 0.50 -4.62
C ASP A 47 -4.21 0.13 -5.72
N LEU A 48 -3.62 -1.07 -5.63
CA LEU A 48 -2.72 -1.60 -6.66
C LEU A 48 -3.41 -1.81 -8.02
N VAL A 49 -4.73 -2.08 -8.03
CA VAL A 49 -5.49 -2.16 -9.29
C VAL A 49 -5.55 -0.80 -9.98
N GLN A 50 -5.63 0.30 -9.23
CA GLN A 50 -5.51 1.64 -9.80
C GLN A 50 -4.06 1.93 -10.23
N THR A 51 -3.06 1.45 -9.49
CA THR A 51 -1.64 1.54 -9.91
C THR A 51 -1.41 0.86 -11.27
N LYS A 52 -2.01 -0.31 -11.54
CA LYS A 52 -1.94 -0.96 -12.87
C LYS A 52 -2.67 -0.19 -13.99
N LYS A 53 -3.63 0.68 -13.64
CA LYS A 53 -4.25 1.61 -14.60
C LYS A 53 -3.37 2.84 -14.85
N LEU A 54 -2.63 3.27 -13.84
CA LEU A 54 -1.69 4.40 -13.88
C LEU A 54 -0.40 4.05 -14.63
N PHE A 55 0.07 2.82 -14.50
CA PHE A 55 1.28 2.29 -15.12
C PHE A 55 0.90 1.06 -15.97
N PRO A 56 0.55 1.26 -17.26
CA PRO A 56 0.12 0.19 -18.16
C PRO A 56 1.14 -0.96 -18.26
N GLU A 57 2.42 -0.67 -18.09
CA GLU A 57 3.53 -1.62 -18.03
C GLU A 57 3.38 -2.64 -16.88
N TYR A 58 2.64 -2.32 -15.82
CA TYR A 58 2.38 -3.24 -14.70
C TYR A 58 1.17 -4.13 -14.92
N LYS A 59 0.44 -3.95 -16.03
CA LYS A 59 -0.80 -4.68 -16.31
C LYS A 59 -0.56 -6.17 -16.58
N SER A 60 0.57 -6.51 -17.22
CA SER A 60 1.02 -7.89 -17.46
C SER A 60 1.71 -8.51 -16.24
N MET A 61 2.07 -7.71 -15.24
CA MET A 61 2.78 -8.17 -14.06
C MET A 61 1.83 -8.82 -13.05
N HIS A 62 2.18 -10.00 -12.55
CA HIS A 62 1.37 -10.67 -11.52
C HIS A 62 1.33 -9.82 -10.24
N SER A 63 0.15 -9.67 -9.64
CA SER A 63 -0.03 -8.77 -8.48
C SER A 63 0.83 -9.15 -7.27
N GLN A 64 1.22 -10.43 -7.15
CA GLN A 64 2.15 -10.89 -6.12
C GLN A 64 3.55 -10.27 -6.27
N VAL A 65 4.04 -10.10 -7.50
CA VAL A 65 5.36 -9.50 -7.75
C VAL A 65 5.40 -8.06 -7.23
N LEU A 66 4.32 -7.30 -7.46
CA LEU A 66 4.21 -5.93 -6.94
C LEU A 66 4.16 -5.91 -5.41
N GLN A 67 3.46 -6.86 -4.78
CA GLN A 67 3.44 -6.98 -3.31
C GLN A 67 4.81 -7.31 -2.75
N ASP A 68 5.53 -8.24 -3.37
CA ASP A 68 6.86 -8.66 -2.92
C ASP A 68 7.87 -7.51 -3.03
N VAL A 69 7.81 -6.72 -4.12
CA VAL A 69 8.64 -5.52 -4.28
C VAL A 69 8.34 -4.49 -3.19
N VAL A 70 7.05 -4.21 -2.93
CA VAL A 70 6.64 -3.29 -1.87
C VAL A 70 7.14 -3.76 -0.50
N GLN A 71 6.99 -5.05 -0.21
CA GLN A 71 7.45 -5.63 1.06
C GLN A 71 8.97 -5.51 1.22
N ARG A 72 9.75 -5.81 0.18
CA ARG A 72 11.22 -5.69 0.22
C ARG A 72 11.68 -4.24 0.39
N VAL A 73 11.03 -3.30 -0.29
CA VAL A 73 11.33 -1.86 -0.12
C VAL A 73 11.05 -1.44 1.32
N GLN A 74 9.89 -1.82 1.88
CA GLN A 74 9.55 -1.50 3.27
C GLN A 74 10.59 -2.09 4.24
N THR A 75 10.92 -3.38 4.12
CA THR A 75 11.94 -4.03 4.97
C THR A 75 13.30 -3.34 4.87
N THR A 76 13.68 -2.87 3.67
CA THR A 76 14.94 -2.16 3.48
C THR A 76 14.92 -0.80 4.18
N MET A 77 13.82 -0.05 4.05
CA MET A 77 13.67 1.25 4.71
C MET A 77 13.60 1.11 6.23
N ASP A 78 12.91 0.10 6.75
CA ASP A 78 12.84 -0.18 8.18
C ASP A 78 14.24 -0.47 8.76
N ASN A 79 15.03 -1.29 8.06
CA ASN A 79 16.41 -1.60 8.47
C ASN A 79 17.33 -0.38 8.44
N LEU A 80 17.11 0.56 7.50
CA LEU A 80 17.89 1.78 7.40
C LEU A 80 17.48 2.83 8.46
N CYS A 81 16.21 2.87 8.86
CA CYS A 81 15.72 3.76 9.92
C CYS A 81 15.97 3.24 11.35
N LEU A 82 16.33 1.96 11.51
CA LEU A 82 16.73 1.35 12.78
C LEU A 82 18.25 1.36 13.02
N ALA A 83 19.03 1.95 12.11
CA ALA A 83 20.48 2.18 12.23
C ALA A 83 20.77 3.64 12.61
#